data_AF-A0A4Y2PWL4-F1
#
_entry.id   AF-A0A4Y2PWL4-F1
#
_cell.length_a   1.000
_cell.length_b   1.000
_cell.length_c   1.000
_cell.angle_alpha   90.00
_cell.angle_beta   90.00
_cell.angle_gamma   90.00
#
_symmetry.space_group_name_H-M   'P 1'
#
loop_
_entity.id
_entity.type
_entity.pdbx_description
1 polymer ?
#
loop_
_entity_poly.entity_id
_entity_poly.type
_entity_poly.pdbx_seq_one_letter_code
_entity_poly.pdbx_strand_id
1 'polypeptide(L)'
;MEEQSKANANIEKLNSEQRYAVYKVLHAIYEYQTDMPKCFFLDGPAGTGKTFVYSTLLHAVRGKGDQAIAVASTGIAATLLTGGRTAHSIFKIPLTLNVTSTCNLKPNTSEAKILLDAKVIVWDEAPMTHVHAFLAVDRLLKDLTKCDEPFGGKIILLGGDFRQVLPVILRGSRSLTVSGCIKKHRLWSDFFVMKLTENMRAFDSEKEFLSWLLHVDEGESGEKIQLPPFCYPEIQDPVQQLFSDIDFKTVTPEELKGRAILTVTNDLSMQINNRVLECIPGNEVIYESIDNIVSNDPQDQLAYTEEFLNSLTPTGMPPHKLRLKPGAIIMLLRNLAPSKDQPEDIRPSLDLTCARPVYTVTLPCNRILLPRGRGGTPTRTWWLYHEDVVALPRGRGGSTTRTWWHSHDGVMALPRGRDGTPTRPPRPISYNRANENFK
;
A
#
# COMPACT_ATOMS: atom_id res chain seq x y z
N MET A 1 -22.94 -16.45 2.06
CA MET A 1 -23.40 -16.74 0.68
C MET A 1 -22.46 -16.16 -0.37
N GLU A 2 -22.38 -14.84 -0.57
CA GLU A 2 -21.57 -14.22 -1.65
C GLU A 2 -20.09 -14.70 -1.66
N GLU A 3 -19.40 -14.62 -0.52
CA GLU A 3 -18.01 -15.08 -0.40
C GLU A 3 -17.84 -16.57 -0.74
N GLN A 4 -18.79 -17.43 -0.36
CA GLN A 4 -18.76 -18.86 -0.70
C GLN A 4 -18.95 -19.09 -2.21
N SER A 5 -19.79 -18.28 -2.87
CA SER A 5 -19.96 -18.34 -4.33
C SER A 5 -18.67 -17.97 -5.06
N LYS A 6 -17.99 -16.90 -4.62
CA LYS A 6 -16.66 -16.51 -5.13
C LYS A 6 -15.61 -17.60 -4.89
N ALA A 7 -15.61 -18.21 -3.71
CA ALA A 7 -14.70 -19.32 -3.39
C ALA A 7 -14.87 -20.49 -4.36
N ASN A 8 -16.11 -20.96 -4.55
CA ASN A 8 -16.41 -22.07 -5.46
C ASN A 8 -16.00 -21.75 -6.91
N ALA A 9 -16.43 -20.59 -7.43
CA ALA A 9 -16.14 -20.13 -8.79
C ALA A 9 -14.66 -19.82 -9.06
N ASN A 10 -13.85 -19.67 -8.02
CA ASN A 10 -12.39 -19.61 -8.13
C ASN A 10 -11.75 -21.00 -8.05
N ILE A 11 -12.21 -21.88 -7.14
CA ILE A 11 -11.66 -23.24 -6.93
C ILE A 11 -11.68 -24.07 -8.22
N GLU A 12 -12.72 -23.90 -9.05
CA GLU A 12 -12.84 -24.51 -10.37
C GLU A 12 -11.70 -24.09 -11.33
N LYS A 13 -11.22 -22.85 -11.20
CA LYS A 13 -10.21 -22.21 -12.08
C LYS A 13 -8.77 -22.38 -11.61
N LEU A 14 -8.54 -22.89 -10.40
CA LEU A 14 -7.18 -23.15 -9.89
C LEU A 14 -6.49 -24.25 -10.73
N ASN A 15 -5.22 -24.03 -11.07
CA ASN A 15 -4.37 -25.11 -11.59
C ASN A 15 -4.05 -26.14 -10.49
N SER A 16 -3.29 -27.20 -10.80
CA SER A 16 -2.95 -28.27 -9.85
C SER A 16 -2.18 -27.76 -8.62
N GLU A 17 -1.16 -26.93 -8.81
CA GLU A 17 -0.31 -26.38 -7.74
C GLU A 17 -1.10 -25.43 -6.80
N GLN A 18 -1.86 -24.51 -7.40
CA GLN A 18 -2.72 -23.56 -6.70
C GLN A 18 -3.83 -24.28 -5.91
N ARG A 19 -4.44 -25.32 -6.52
CA ARG A 19 -5.46 -26.16 -5.88
C ARG A 19 -4.89 -26.96 -4.72
N TYR A 20 -3.69 -27.52 -4.86
CA TYR A 20 -2.95 -28.15 -3.77
C TYR A 20 -2.71 -27.16 -2.63
N ALA A 21 -2.22 -25.96 -2.92
CA ALA A 21 -1.94 -24.94 -1.91
C ALA A 21 -3.20 -24.49 -1.14
N VAL A 22 -4.32 -24.24 -1.84
CA VAL A 22 -5.60 -23.90 -1.20
C VAL A 22 -6.08 -25.04 -0.30
N TYR A 23 -6.10 -26.29 -0.78
CA TYR A 23 -6.59 -27.42 0.02
C TYR A 23 -5.67 -27.78 1.19
N LYS A 24 -4.34 -27.70 1.04
CA LYS A 24 -3.40 -28.01 2.13
C LYS A 24 -3.56 -27.05 3.32
N VAL A 25 -3.85 -25.77 3.07
CA VAL A 25 -4.13 -24.78 4.13
C VAL A 25 -5.57 -24.93 4.66
N LEU A 26 -6.58 -25.18 3.81
CA LEU A 26 -7.94 -25.45 4.29
C LEU A 26 -8.03 -26.70 5.19
N HIS A 27 -7.31 -27.78 4.85
CA HIS A 27 -7.18 -28.97 5.69
C HIS A 27 -6.52 -28.62 7.03
N ALA A 28 -5.49 -27.77 7.06
CA ALA A 28 -4.88 -27.32 8.33
C ALA A 28 -5.87 -26.51 9.20
N ILE A 29 -6.79 -25.75 8.59
CA ILE A 29 -7.80 -24.94 9.31
C ILE A 29 -8.95 -25.79 9.87
N TYR A 30 -9.39 -26.82 9.13
CA TYR A 30 -10.63 -27.53 9.42
C TYR A 30 -10.48 -29.00 9.86
N GLU A 31 -9.36 -29.66 9.53
CA GLU A 31 -9.13 -31.07 9.87
C GLU A 31 -8.04 -31.16 10.95
N TYR A 32 -8.49 -31.31 12.20
CA TYR A 32 -7.67 -31.10 13.39
C TYR A 32 -6.73 -32.28 13.70
N GLN A 33 -5.69 -32.40 12.88
CA GLN A 33 -4.59 -33.36 13.04
C GLN A 33 -3.39 -32.67 13.70
N THR A 34 -2.82 -33.28 14.75
CA THR A 34 -1.75 -32.68 15.56
C THR A 34 -0.41 -32.48 14.83
N ASP A 35 -0.22 -33.13 13.67
CA ASP A 35 1.00 -33.09 12.86
C ASP A 35 0.86 -32.21 11.59
N MET A 36 -0.27 -31.52 11.41
CA MET A 36 -0.44 -30.60 10.28
C MET A 36 0.34 -29.29 10.49
N PRO A 37 1.13 -28.83 9.50
CA PRO A 37 1.87 -27.58 9.60
C PRO A 37 0.91 -26.39 9.73
N LYS A 38 1.27 -25.42 10.57
CA LYS A 38 0.51 -24.18 10.79
C LYS A 38 1.12 -22.97 10.09
N CYS A 39 2.43 -23.00 9.85
CA CYS A 39 3.15 -21.97 9.10
C CYS A 39 3.40 -22.45 7.66
N PHE A 40 2.95 -21.67 6.69
CA PHE A 40 3.03 -21.94 5.26
C PHE A 40 3.69 -20.78 4.51
N PHE A 41 4.52 -21.09 3.52
CA PHE A 41 5.04 -20.09 2.59
C PHE A 41 4.68 -20.49 1.16
N LEU A 42 4.02 -19.59 0.41
CA LEU A 42 3.74 -19.78 -1.01
C LEU A 42 4.78 -19.04 -1.85
N ASP A 43 5.79 -19.80 -2.29
CA ASP A 43 6.82 -19.38 -3.26
C ASP A 43 6.27 -19.48 -4.68
N GLY A 44 6.81 -18.66 -5.57
CA GLY A 44 6.52 -18.68 -7.00
C GLY A 44 6.91 -17.36 -7.66
N PRO A 45 7.37 -17.36 -8.91
CA PRO A 45 7.66 -16.15 -9.69
C PRO A 45 6.49 -15.16 -9.83
N ALA A 46 6.76 -14.02 -10.48
CA ALA A 46 5.71 -13.14 -10.97
C ALA A 46 4.77 -13.87 -11.96
N GLY A 47 3.47 -13.54 -11.94
CA GLY A 47 2.48 -14.10 -12.87
C GLY A 47 1.86 -15.46 -12.47
N THR A 48 2.44 -16.20 -11.52
CA THR A 48 1.99 -17.56 -11.13
C THR A 48 0.65 -17.67 -10.38
N GLY A 49 -0.06 -16.56 -10.18
CA GLY A 49 -1.39 -16.56 -9.54
C GLY A 49 -1.40 -16.57 -8.00
N LYS A 50 -0.27 -16.28 -7.32
CA LYS A 50 -0.19 -16.15 -5.85
C LYS A 50 -1.38 -15.40 -5.21
N THR A 51 -1.68 -14.19 -5.68
CA THR A 51 -2.81 -13.37 -5.17
C THR A 51 -4.19 -13.99 -5.43
N PHE A 52 -4.34 -14.84 -6.45
CA PHE A 52 -5.57 -15.60 -6.71
C PHE A 52 -5.73 -16.76 -5.71
N VAL A 53 -4.64 -17.44 -5.33
CA VAL A 53 -4.63 -18.42 -4.22
C VAL A 53 -5.04 -17.75 -2.90
N TYR A 54 -4.43 -16.61 -2.57
CA TYR A 54 -4.77 -15.85 -1.36
C TYR A 54 -6.24 -15.43 -1.34
N SER A 55 -6.74 -14.83 -2.44
CA SER A 55 -8.14 -14.41 -2.54
C SER A 55 -9.11 -15.58 -2.41
N THR A 56 -8.80 -16.73 -3.02
CA THR A 56 -9.64 -17.93 -2.97
C THR A 56 -9.69 -18.54 -1.58
N LEU A 57 -8.55 -18.60 -0.87
CA LEU A 57 -8.50 -19.05 0.53
C LEU A 57 -9.29 -18.11 1.45
N LEU A 58 -9.11 -16.78 1.30
CA LEU A 58 -9.83 -15.78 2.08
C LEU A 58 -11.36 -15.89 1.88
N HIS A 59 -11.81 -16.01 0.63
CA HIS A 59 -13.22 -16.23 0.30
C HIS A 59 -13.75 -17.57 0.83
N ALA A 60 -12.95 -18.65 0.81
CA ALA A 60 -13.38 -19.98 1.29
C ALA A 60 -13.58 -20.03 2.81
N VAL A 61 -12.72 -19.34 3.58
CA VAL A 61 -12.85 -19.26 5.05
C VAL A 61 -13.99 -18.32 5.44
N ARG A 62 -14.05 -17.12 4.84
CA ARG A 62 -15.16 -16.15 5.08
C ARG A 62 -16.51 -16.68 4.59
N GLY A 63 -16.52 -17.52 3.55
CA GLY A 63 -17.71 -18.19 3.03
C GLY A 63 -18.41 -19.07 4.06
N LYS A 64 -17.64 -19.69 4.96
CA LYS A 64 -18.11 -20.47 6.12
C LYS A 64 -18.48 -19.61 7.35
N GLY A 65 -18.24 -18.30 7.31
CA GLY A 65 -18.45 -17.37 8.43
C GLY A 65 -17.27 -17.23 9.39
N ASP A 66 -16.13 -17.86 9.10
CA ASP A 66 -14.91 -17.75 9.90
C ASP A 66 -14.13 -16.46 9.58
N GLN A 67 -13.40 -15.95 10.58
CA GLN A 67 -12.53 -14.79 10.41
C GLN A 67 -11.23 -15.15 9.66
N ALA A 68 -10.94 -14.42 8.58
CA ALA A 68 -9.74 -14.59 7.77
C ALA A 68 -9.11 -13.22 7.46
N ILE A 69 -7.87 -13.02 7.92
CA ILE A 69 -7.17 -11.73 7.84
C ILE A 69 -6.27 -11.72 6.60
N ALA A 70 -6.33 -10.61 5.86
CA ALA A 70 -5.45 -10.33 4.74
C ALA A 70 -4.53 -9.16 5.11
N VAL A 71 -3.21 -9.39 5.07
CA VAL A 71 -2.20 -8.34 5.22
C VAL A 71 -1.22 -8.36 4.05
N ALA A 72 -0.50 -7.26 3.86
CA ALA A 72 0.68 -7.23 3.01
C ALA A 72 1.80 -6.37 3.61
N SER A 73 3.02 -6.53 3.10
CA SER A 73 4.17 -5.69 3.47
C SER A 73 4.05 -4.24 2.94
N THR A 74 3.38 -4.04 1.79
CA THR A 74 3.19 -2.72 1.16
C THR A 74 1.72 -2.35 1.04
N GLY A 75 1.42 -1.05 0.98
CA GLY A 75 0.05 -0.55 0.85
C GLY A 75 -0.61 -0.90 -0.49
N ILE A 76 0.17 -0.94 -1.57
CA ILE A 76 -0.35 -1.30 -2.91
C ILE A 76 -0.73 -2.78 -2.95
N ALA A 77 0.14 -3.68 -2.47
CA ALA A 77 -0.17 -5.11 -2.37
C ALA A 77 -1.40 -5.36 -1.48
N ALA A 78 -1.56 -4.61 -0.39
CA ALA A 78 -2.75 -4.68 0.46
C ALA A 78 -4.06 -4.36 -0.29
N THR A 79 -4.05 -3.45 -1.28
CA THR A 79 -5.28 -3.16 -2.08
C THR A 79 -5.69 -4.27 -3.04
N LEU A 80 -4.80 -5.21 -3.36
CA LEU A 80 -5.09 -6.35 -4.22
C LEU A 80 -5.82 -7.48 -3.49
N LEU A 81 -5.89 -7.42 -2.16
CA LEU A 81 -6.56 -8.41 -1.31
C LEU A 81 -7.89 -7.85 -0.80
N THR A 82 -8.95 -8.68 -0.83
CA THR A 82 -10.27 -8.28 -0.34
C THR A 82 -10.21 -8.00 1.17
N GLY A 83 -10.37 -6.73 1.57
CA GLY A 83 -10.20 -6.29 2.96
C GLY A 83 -8.75 -6.21 3.45
N GLY A 84 -7.78 -6.21 2.53
CA GLY A 84 -6.36 -6.16 2.85
C GLY A 84 -5.90 -4.83 3.48
N ARG A 85 -4.94 -4.92 4.41
CA ARG A 85 -4.29 -3.79 5.10
C ARG A 85 -2.79 -4.04 5.22
N THR A 86 -1.97 -3.04 5.54
CA THR A 86 -0.55 -3.32 5.84
C THR A 86 -0.41 -4.09 7.14
N ALA A 87 0.59 -4.97 7.23
CA ALA A 87 0.91 -5.68 8.47
C ALA A 87 1.21 -4.70 9.63
N HIS A 88 1.88 -3.59 9.33
CA HIS A 88 2.08 -2.47 10.26
C HIS A 88 0.77 -1.94 10.86
N SER A 89 -0.28 -1.76 10.04
CA SER A 89 -1.61 -1.27 10.45
C SER A 89 -2.38 -2.23 11.36
N ILE A 90 -2.32 -3.52 11.04
CA ILE A 90 -3.05 -4.59 11.72
C ILE A 90 -2.40 -4.90 13.06
N PHE A 91 -1.12 -5.27 13.07
CA PHE A 91 -0.44 -5.69 14.28
C PHE A 91 0.08 -4.52 15.14
N LYS A 92 0.09 -3.28 14.62
CA LYS A 92 0.74 -2.11 15.26
C LYS A 92 2.26 -2.31 15.41
N ILE A 93 2.89 -2.81 14.35
CA ILE A 93 4.35 -3.04 14.30
C ILE A 93 5.07 -1.67 14.40
N PRO A 94 6.06 -1.50 15.31
CA PRO A 94 6.87 -0.28 15.38
C PRO A 94 7.61 0.01 14.07
N LEU A 95 7.78 1.28 13.71
CA LEU A 95 8.59 1.68 12.55
C LEU A 95 10.09 1.47 12.80
N THR A 96 10.53 1.54 14.05
CA THR A 96 11.90 1.25 14.49
C THR A 96 11.97 -0.14 15.10
N LEU A 97 12.52 -1.10 14.34
CA LEU A 97 12.59 -2.50 14.72
C LEU A 97 13.99 -2.93 15.16
N ASN A 98 14.04 -3.75 16.20
CA ASN A 98 15.21 -4.43 16.72
C ASN A 98 14.84 -5.86 17.16
N VAL A 99 15.83 -6.67 17.59
CA VAL A 99 15.62 -8.07 17.98
C VAL A 99 14.56 -8.23 19.08
N THR A 100 14.45 -7.27 20.01
CA THR A 100 13.54 -7.30 21.16
C THR A 100 12.21 -6.58 20.93
N SER A 101 11.94 -6.03 19.74
CA SER A 101 10.69 -5.33 19.45
C SER A 101 9.44 -6.19 19.66
N THR A 102 8.40 -5.54 20.17
CA THR A 102 7.05 -6.07 20.32
C THR A 102 6.06 -5.17 19.58
N CYS A 103 4.86 -5.69 19.33
CA CYS A 103 3.80 -4.93 18.68
C CYS A 103 3.04 -4.04 19.67
N ASN A 104 2.67 -2.82 19.27
CA ASN A 104 1.97 -1.85 20.11
C ASN A 104 0.44 -2.08 20.15
N LEU A 105 0.02 -3.34 20.35
CA LEU A 105 -1.38 -3.74 20.45
C LEU A 105 -1.69 -4.25 21.87
N LYS A 106 -2.82 -3.82 22.46
CA LYS A 106 -3.23 -4.21 23.81
C LYS A 106 -4.22 -5.38 23.74
N PRO A 107 -4.13 -6.42 24.59
CA PRO A 107 -5.01 -7.59 24.52
C PRO A 107 -6.53 -7.29 24.59
N ASN A 108 -6.91 -6.20 25.25
CA ASN A 108 -8.30 -5.86 25.51
C ASN A 108 -8.92 -4.90 24.44
N THR A 109 -8.41 -4.86 23.20
CA THR A 109 -9.04 -4.11 22.10
C THR A 109 -9.79 -5.01 21.13
N SER A 110 -10.68 -4.41 20.33
CA SER A 110 -11.37 -5.09 19.24
C SER A 110 -10.39 -5.67 18.21
N GLU A 111 -9.30 -4.99 17.86
CA GLU A 111 -8.34 -5.53 16.90
C GLU A 111 -7.56 -6.73 17.46
N ALA A 112 -7.25 -6.75 18.76
CA ALA A 112 -6.69 -7.93 19.42
C ALA A 112 -7.68 -9.11 19.42
N LYS A 113 -8.98 -8.84 19.59
CA LYS A 113 -10.01 -9.86 19.42
C LYS A 113 -10.09 -10.39 17.98
N ILE A 114 -9.99 -9.52 16.97
CA ILE A 114 -9.98 -9.93 15.55
C ILE A 114 -8.80 -10.88 15.26
N LEU A 115 -7.62 -10.62 15.84
CA LEU A 115 -6.47 -11.55 15.77
C LEU A 115 -6.74 -12.89 16.49
N LEU A 116 -7.44 -12.86 17.62
CA LEU A 116 -7.81 -14.05 18.39
C LEU A 116 -8.88 -14.91 17.71
N ASP A 117 -9.88 -14.29 17.09
CA ASP A 117 -10.98 -14.98 16.40
C ASP A 117 -10.52 -15.51 15.01
N ALA A 118 -9.46 -14.95 14.42
CA ALA A 118 -8.95 -15.36 13.10
C ALA A 118 -8.50 -16.83 13.03
N LYS A 119 -9.02 -17.55 12.02
CA LYS A 119 -8.59 -18.90 11.65
C LYS A 119 -7.29 -18.91 10.86
N VAL A 120 -7.12 -17.93 9.96
CA VAL A 120 -5.95 -17.79 9.10
C VAL A 120 -5.56 -16.32 8.93
N ILE A 121 -4.25 -16.10 8.85
CA ILE A 121 -3.64 -14.82 8.49
C ILE A 121 -2.83 -15.03 7.21
N VAL A 122 -3.20 -14.36 6.14
CA VAL A 122 -2.45 -14.35 4.87
C VAL A 122 -1.63 -13.06 4.79
N TRP A 123 -0.34 -13.17 4.49
CA TRP A 123 0.60 -12.03 4.41
C TRP A 123 1.32 -12.03 3.06
N ASP A 124 0.92 -11.12 2.17
CA ASP A 124 1.53 -10.96 0.83
C ASP A 124 2.75 -10.02 0.83
N GLU A 125 3.65 -10.21 -0.13
CA GLU A 125 4.99 -9.59 -0.20
C GLU A 125 5.85 -9.77 1.08
N ALA A 126 5.72 -10.91 1.77
CA ALA A 126 6.46 -11.25 2.97
C ALA A 126 8.01 -11.13 2.84
N PRO A 127 8.65 -11.45 1.69
CA PRO A 127 10.11 -11.25 1.50
C PRO A 127 10.60 -9.81 1.67
N MET A 128 9.76 -8.79 1.44
CA MET A 128 10.11 -7.38 1.65
C MET A 128 10.18 -7.01 3.14
N THR A 129 9.62 -7.83 4.03
CA THR A 129 9.51 -7.52 5.47
C THR A 129 10.76 -7.97 6.23
N HIS A 130 11.35 -7.05 7.01
CA HIS A 130 12.50 -7.34 7.86
C HIS A 130 12.13 -8.33 8.99
N VAL A 131 12.98 -9.32 9.25
CA VAL A 131 12.69 -10.47 10.13
C VAL A 131 12.19 -10.09 11.53
N HIS A 132 12.68 -8.99 12.09
CA HIS A 132 12.23 -8.47 13.39
C HIS A 132 10.72 -8.16 13.45
N ALA A 133 10.08 -7.81 12.33
CA ALA A 133 8.63 -7.62 12.28
C ALA A 133 7.89 -8.94 12.50
N PHE A 134 8.33 -10.03 11.85
CA PHE A 134 7.78 -11.37 12.09
C PHE A 134 8.01 -11.81 13.54
N LEU A 135 9.14 -11.48 14.16
CA LEU A 135 9.39 -11.77 15.60
C LEU A 135 8.51 -10.94 16.54
N ALA A 136 8.22 -9.69 16.20
CA ALA A 136 7.30 -8.85 16.97
C ALA A 136 5.84 -9.35 16.87
N VAL A 137 5.45 -9.92 15.72
CA VAL A 137 4.13 -10.53 15.49
C VAL A 137 4.03 -11.93 16.09
N ASP A 138 5.10 -12.73 16.04
CA ASP A 138 5.21 -14.03 16.73
C ASP A 138 4.95 -13.87 18.23
N ARG A 139 5.69 -12.96 18.88
CA ARG A 139 5.49 -12.60 20.30
C ARG A 139 4.07 -12.13 20.58
N LEU A 140 3.54 -11.19 19.79
CA LEU A 140 2.19 -10.68 19.96
C LEU A 140 1.16 -11.81 19.94
N LEU A 141 1.23 -12.72 18.97
CA LEU A 141 0.23 -13.78 18.83
C LEU A 141 0.38 -14.82 19.95
N LYS A 142 1.59 -15.16 20.40
CA LYS A 142 1.83 -15.99 21.59
C LYS A 142 1.28 -15.33 22.87
N ASP A 143 1.53 -14.04 23.05
CA ASP A 143 1.02 -13.23 24.17
C ASP A 143 -0.51 -13.13 24.17
N LEU A 144 -1.15 -13.14 23.01
CA LEU A 144 -2.61 -13.14 22.88
C LEU A 144 -3.21 -14.53 23.12
N THR A 145 -2.73 -15.58 22.41
CA THR A 145 -3.33 -16.93 22.48
C THR A 145 -2.92 -17.76 23.68
N LYS A 146 -1.86 -17.35 24.40
CA LYS A 146 -1.23 -18.11 25.51
C LYS A 146 -0.74 -19.50 25.08
N CYS A 147 -0.13 -19.56 23.90
CA CYS A 147 0.48 -20.75 23.31
C CYS A 147 1.89 -20.39 22.83
N ASP A 148 2.90 -21.20 23.16
CA ASP A 148 4.31 -20.94 22.80
C ASP A 148 4.73 -21.44 21.40
N GLU A 149 3.80 -22.08 20.67
CA GLU A 149 4.00 -22.45 19.26
C GLU A 149 4.27 -21.22 18.36
N PRO A 150 4.95 -21.36 17.22
CA PRO A 150 5.12 -20.29 16.23
C PRO A 150 3.81 -19.53 15.95
N PHE A 151 3.87 -18.21 16.02
CA PHE A 151 2.74 -17.29 15.88
C PHE A 151 1.54 -17.64 16.78
N GLY A 152 1.80 -18.14 18.00
CA GLY A 152 0.77 -18.48 18.97
C GLY A 152 -0.12 -19.65 18.55
N GLY A 153 0.37 -20.53 17.68
CA GLY A 153 -0.40 -21.63 17.10
C GLY A 153 -1.43 -21.19 16.05
N LYS A 154 -1.33 -19.96 15.53
CA LYS A 154 -2.16 -19.47 14.41
C LYS A 154 -1.67 -20.03 13.08
N ILE A 155 -2.61 -20.17 12.15
CA ILE A 155 -2.29 -20.59 10.78
C ILE A 155 -1.88 -19.35 9.98
N ILE A 156 -0.62 -19.32 9.56
CA ILE A 156 0.00 -18.22 8.84
C ILE A 156 0.34 -18.69 7.43
N LEU A 157 -0.20 -18.01 6.42
CA LEU A 157 0.22 -18.15 5.02
C LEU A 157 1.03 -16.91 4.63
N LEU A 158 2.35 -17.00 4.71
CA LEU A 158 3.24 -16.03 4.09
C LEU A 158 3.25 -16.24 2.57
N GLY A 159 3.42 -15.14 1.83
CA GLY A 159 3.39 -15.12 0.39
C GLY A 159 4.38 -14.13 -0.20
N GLY A 160 4.83 -14.38 -1.42
CA GLY A 160 5.72 -13.49 -2.15
C GLY A 160 6.74 -14.24 -2.99
N ASP A 161 7.85 -13.59 -3.28
CA ASP A 161 8.91 -14.12 -4.13
C ASP A 161 10.28 -13.63 -3.64
N PHE A 162 11.21 -14.55 -3.36
CA PHE A 162 12.55 -14.19 -2.87
C PHE A 162 13.53 -13.77 -3.98
N ARG A 163 13.11 -13.83 -5.24
CA ARG A 163 13.81 -13.27 -6.41
C ARG A 163 13.65 -11.75 -6.49
N GLN A 164 12.59 -11.23 -5.84
CA GLN A 164 12.20 -9.82 -5.85
C GLN A 164 12.82 -9.05 -4.67
N VAL A 165 12.23 -7.92 -4.30
CA VAL A 165 12.82 -6.95 -3.36
C VAL A 165 12.96 -7.52 -1.94
N LEU A 166 14.21 -7.62 -1.47
CA LEU A 166 14.55 -7.98 -0.09
C LEU A 166 14.38 -6.79 0.88
N PRO A 167 14.40 -7.00 2.22
CA PRO A 167 14.08 -5.94 3.18
C PRO A 167 15.01 -4.72 3.09
N VAL A 168 14.42 -3.54 2.99
CA VAL A 168 15.17 -2.28 2.79
C VAL A 168 15.84 -1.83 4.10
N ILE A 169 17.14 -2.07 4.22
CA ILE A 169 17.97 -1.57 5.33
C ILE A 169 18.69 -0.29 4.87
N LEU A 170 18.32 0.86 5.46
CA LEU A 170 18.93 2.15 5.13
C LEU A 170 20.44 2.14 5.45
N ARG A 171 21.27 2.43 4.44
CA ARG A 171 22.75 2.36 4.49
C ARG A 171 23.29 0.96 4.85
N GLY A 172 22.47 -0.09 4.72
CA GLY A 172 22.88 -1.48 4.95
C GLY A 172 23.76 -2.03 3.83
N SER A 173 24.66 -2.95 4.19
CA SER A 173 25.40 -3.79 3.23
C SER A 173 24.51 -4.93 2.70
N ARG A 174 24.94 -5.58 1.60
CA ARG A 174 24.34 -6.84 1.11
C ARG A 174 24.24 -7.90 2.22
N SER A 175 25.25 -8.00 3.08
CA SER A 175 25.24 -8.94 4.21
C SER A 175 24.20 -8.61 5.27
N LEU A 176 24.00 -7.31 5.59
CA LEU A 176 22.93 -6.87 6.48
C LEU A 176 21.55 -7.17 5.87
N THR A 177 21.30 -6.79 4.63
CA THR A 177 20.03 -7.08 3.92
C THR A 177 19.70 -8.57 3.95
N VAL A 178 20.67 -9.43 3.62
CA VAL A 178 20.49 -10.89 3.66
C VAL A 178 20.22 -11.39 5.08
N SER A 179 20.87 -10.84 6.11
CA SER A 179 20.60 -11.19 7.51
C SER A 179 19.22 -10.75 8.00
N GLY A 180 18.66 -9.69 7.38
CA GLY A 180 17.31 -9.20 7.64
C GLY A 180 16.20 -10.04 7.02
N CYS A 181 16.51 -10.97 6.11
CA CYS A 181 15.53 -11.87 5.49
C CYS A 181 15.11 -12.99 6.45
N ILE A 182 13.80 -13.33 6.48
CA ILE A 182 13.28 -14.43 7.32
C ILE A 182 14.02 -15.77 7.08
N LYS A 183 14.44 -16.06 5.83
CA LYS A 183 15.26 -17.23 5.44
C LYS A 183 16.61 -17.38 6.16
N LYS A 184 17.07 -16.39 6.95
CA LYS A 184 18.29 -16.47 7.77
C LYS A 184 18.02 -16.64 9.27
N HIS A 185 16.76 -16.74 9.70
CA HIS A 185 16.38 -16.90 11.09
C HIS A 185 15.72 -18.28 11.34
N ARG A 186 15.86 -18.81 12.56
CA ARG A 186 15.32 -20.13 12.96
C ARG A 186 13.87 -20.32 12.56
N LEU A 187 13.02 -19.31 12.76
CA LEU A 187 11.58 -19.33 12.45
C LEU A 187 11.25 -19.82 11.03
N TRP A 188 12.18 -19.71 10.07
CA TRP A 188 12.00 -20.26 8.72
C TRP A 188 11.94 -21.80 8.68
N SER A 189 12.54 -22.53 9.63
CA SER A 189 12.43 -24.01 9.69
C SER A 189 11.02 -24.50 10.00
N ASP A 190 10.19 -23.62 10.58
CA ASP A 190 8.82 -23.94 10.98
C ASP A 190 7.84 -23.79 9.78
N PHE A 191 8.29 -23.28 8.64
CA PHE A 191 7.47 -23.01 7.44
C PHE A 191 7.47 -24.16 6.41
N PHE A 192 6.27 -24.69 6.14
CA PHE A 192 6.03 -25.58 5.00
C PHE A 192 5.98 -24.78 3.69
N VAL A 193 6.96 -24.98 2.80
CA VAL A 193 7.07 -24.25 1.53
C VAL A 193 6.28 -24.97 0.43
N MET A 194 5.33 -24.27 -0.16
CA MET A 194 4.59 -24.66 -1.35
C MET A 194 5.08 -23.80 -2.52
N LYS A 195 5.20 -24.37 -3.72
CA LYS A 195 5.66 -23.67 -4.92
C LYS A 195 4.56 -23.59 -5.96
N LEU A 196 4.50 -22.47 -6.67
CA LEU A 196 3.82 -22.30 -7.95
C LEU A 196 4.87 -22.06 -9.04
N THR A 197 4.81 -22.83 -10.13
CA THR A 197 5.76 -22.76 -11.25
C THR A 197 5.10 -22.34 -12.56
N GLU A 198 3.82 -22.66 -12.76
CA GLU A 198 3.08 -22.28 -13.98
C GLU A 198 2.77 -20.78 -14.00
N ASN A 199 3.16 -20.07 -15.07
CA ASN A 199 2.84 -18.65 -15.25
C ASN A 199 1.45 -18.49 -15.90
N MET A 200 0.53 -17.83 -15.19
CA MET A 200 -0.86 -17.65 -15.60
C MET A 200 -1.16 -16.24 -16.19
N ARG A 201 -0.13 -15.41 -16.40
CA ARG A 201 -0.29 -14.00 -16.81
C ARG A 201 0.20 -13.73 -18.23
N ALA A 202 1.28 -14.37 -18.65
CA ALA A 202 1.91 -14.12 -19.93
C ALA A 202 1.23 -14.88 -21.08
N PHE A 203 1.36 -14.38 -22.30
CA PHE A 203 0.92 -15.02 -23.52
C PHE A 203 1.95 -16.05 -24.03
N ASP A 204 1.52 -16.98 -24.88
CA ASP A 204 2.41 -17.99 -25.49
C ASP A 204 3.61 -17.36 -26.23
N SER A 205 3.42 -16.17 -26.82
CA SER A 205 4.46 -15.38 -27.49
C SER A 205 5.54 -14.82 -26.56
N GLU A 206 5.29 -14.74 -25.25
CA GLU A 206 6.19 -14.14 -24.26
C GLU A 206 7.05 -15.19 -23.54
N LYS A 207 6.91 -16.48 -23.89
CA LYS A 207 7.60 -17.61 -23.22
C LYS A 207 9.12 -17.52 -23.25
N GLU A 208 9.71 -16.97 -24.32
CA GLU A 208 11.17 -16.76 -24.40
C GLU A 208 11.64 -15.70 -23.39
N PHE A 209 10.91 -14.57 -23.30
CA PHE A 209 11.19 -13.52 -22.32
C PHE A 209 11.00 -14.01 -20.88
N LEU A 210 9.93 -14.77 -20.60
CA LEU A 210 9.74 -15.42 -19.29
C LEU A 210 10.89 -16.38 -18.95
N SER A 211 11.33 -17.20 -19.91
CA SER A 211 12.45 -18.11 -19.72
C SER A 211 13.71 -17.33 -19.36
N TRP A 212 14.08 -16.32 -20.15
CA TRP A 212 15.21 -15.44 -19.86
C TRP A 212 15.12 -14.78 -18.48
N LEU A 213 13.94 -14.25 -18.11
CA LEU A 213 13.72 -13.60 -16.82
C LEU A 213 13.95 -14.57 -15.65
N LEU A 214 13.53 -15.84 -15.77
CA LEU A 214 13.79 -16.86 -14.74
C LEU A 214 15.27 -17.21 -14.60
N HIS A 215 16.05 -17.26 -15.69
CA HIS A 215 17.51 -17.47 -15.64
C HIS A 215 18.26 -16.25 -15.06
N VAL A 216 17.65 -15.06 -15.08
CA VAL A 216 18.14 -13.87 -14.36
C VAL A 216 17.78 -13.96 -12.87
N ASP A 217 16.53 -14.27 -12.56
CA ASP A 217 15.97 -14.30 -11.20
C ASP A 217 16.58 -15.40 -10.31
N GLU A 218 16.86 -16.60 -10.83
CA GLU A 218 17.59 -17.65 -10.10
C GLU A 218 19.12 -17.41 -10.06
N GLY A 219 19.62 -16.35 -10.73
CA GLY A 219 21.01 -15.92 -10.69
C GLY A 219 21.97 -16.67 -11.63
N GLU A 220 21.46 -17.51 -12.51
CA GLU A 220 22.23 -18.33 -13.46
C GLU A 220 23.01 -17.47 -14.48
N SER A 221 22.53 -16.26 -14.74
CA SER A 221 23.19 -15.24 -15.59
C SER A 221 24.49 -14.65 -14.98
N GLY A 222 24.82 -14.95 -13.72
CA GLY A 222 26.00 -14.41 -13.03
C GLY A 222 25.96 -12.89 -12.82
N GLU A 223 27.13 -12.26 -12.65
CA GLU A 223 27.22 -10.81 -12.35
C GLU A 223 26.94 -9.88 -13.54
N LYS A 224 26.81 -10.41 -14.77
CA LYS A 224 26.64 -9.63 -16.00
C LYS A 224 25.51 -10.18 -16.86
N ILE A 225 24.30 -9.75 -16.53
CA ILE A 225 23.08 -10.03 -17.30
C ILE A 225 23.24 -9.42 -18.70
N GLN A 226 23.09 -10.24 -19.75
CA GLN A 226 22.89 -9.76 -21.11
C GLN A 226 21.40 -9.48 -21.32
N LEU A 227 21.06 -8.24 -21.64
CA LEU A 227 19.69 -7.86 -21.98
C LEU A 227 19.37 -8.28 -23.44
N PRO A 228 18.22 -8.91 -23.70
CA PRO A 228 17.79 -9.24 -25.06
C PRO A 228 17.59 -8.00 -25.94
N PRO A 229 17.67 -8.12 -27.28
CA PRO A 229 17.50 -6.98 -28.19
C PRO A 229 16.20 -6.19 -27.98
N PHE A 230 15.09 -6.87 -27.65
CA PHE A 230 13.80 -6.21 -27.39
C PHE A 230 13.76 -5.34 -26.12
N CYS A 231 14.77 -5.41 -25.24
CA CYS A 231 14.91 -4.49 -24.13
C CYS A 231 15.51 -3.12 -24.53
N TYR A 232 15.94 -2.97 -25.79
CA TYR A 232 16.49 -1.73 -26.34
C TYR A 232 15.52 -1.12 -27.36
N PRO A 233 14.58 -0.25 -26.94
CA PRO A 233 13.62 0.37 -27.86
C PRO A 233 14.30 1.37 -28.80
N GLU A 234 13.79 1.51 -30.02
CA GLU A 234 14.27 2.51 -30.99
C GLU A 234 14.14 3.94 -30.44
N ILE A 235 13.02 4.22 -29.75
CA ILE A 235 12.80 5.47 -29.01
C ILE A 235 13.37 5.30 -27.60
N GLN A 236 14.52 5.94 -27.36
CA GLN A 236 15.23 5.91 -26.08
C GLN A 236 14.63 6.84 -24.99
N ASP A 237 13.74 7.77 -25.36
CA ASP A 237 13.03 8.60 -24.40
C ASP A 237 11.73 7.91 -23.92
N PRO A 238 11.60 7.58 -22.63
CA PRO A 238 10.47 6.76 -22.15
C PRO A 238 9.13 7.52 -22.14
N VAL A 239 9.13 8.85 -22.20
CA VAL A 239 7.89 9.65 -22.32
C VAL A 239 7.42 9.61 -23.77
N GLN A 240 8.33 9.81 -24.74
CA GLN A 240 7.99 9.67 -26.16
C GLN A 240 7.62 8.22 -26.50
N GLN A 241 8.34 7.23 -25.98
CA GLN A 241 8.07 5.81 -26.22
C GLN A 241 6.66 5.39 -25.77
N LEU A 242 6.17 5.92 -24.63
CA LEU A 242 4.90 5.49 -24.02
C LEU A 242 3.70 6.39 -24.34
N PHE A 243 3.92 7.63 -24.82
CA PHE A 243 2.85 8.62 -25.01
C PHE A 243 2.90 9.35 -26.37
N SER A 244 3.73 8.93 -27.34
CA SER A 244 3.78 9.56 -28.68
C SER A 244 2.52 9.33 -29.53
N ASP A 245 1.72 8.31 -29.19
CA ASP A 245 0.43 7.97 -29.79
C ASP A 245 -0.77 8.63 -29.09
N ILE A 246 -0.55 9.47 -28.06
CA ILE A 246 -1.58 10.12 -27.25
C ILE A 246 -1.60 11.64 -27.49
N ASP A 247 -2.75 12.19 -27.92
CA ASP A 247 -3.04 13.62 -27.71
C ASP A 247 -3.70 13.81 -26.33
N PHE A 248 -2.92 14.37 -25.39
CA PHE A 248 -3.38 14.68 -24.04
C PHE A 248 -4.56 15.68 -23.98
N LYS A 249 -4.97 16.31 -25.09
CA LYS A 249 -6.20 17.14 -25.17
C LYS A 249 -7.48 16.33 -25.30
N THR A 250 -7.41 15.12 -25.85
CA THR A 250 -8.58 14.25 -26.10
C THR A 250 -8.50 12.93 -25.35
N VAL A 251 -7.38 12.66 -24.68
CA VAL A 251 -7.09 11.37 -24.04
C VAL A 251 -8.16 10.97 -23.00
N THR A 252 -8.61 9.73 -23.12
CA THR A 252 -9.52 9.08 -22.17
C THR A 252 -8.76 8.37 -21.03
N PRO A 253 -9.37 8.18 -19.86
CA PRO A 253 -8.80 7.35 -18.79
C PRO A 253 -8.53 5.90 -19.24
N GLU A 254 -9.26 5.42 -20.24
CA GLU A 254 -9.11 4.11 -20.88
C GLU A 254 -7.83 4.01 -21.72
N GLU A 255 -7.44 5.05 -22.48
CA GLU A 255 -6.20 5.06 -23.28
C GLU A 255 -4.93 5.15 -22.43
N LEU A 256 -5.04 5.76 -21.24
CA LEU A 256 -3.97 5.79 -20.23
C LEU A 256 -3.84 4.46 -19.45
N LYS A 257 -4.85 3.59 -19.51
CA LYS A 257 -4.89 2.35 -18.73
C LYS A 257 -3.81 1.37 -19.19
N GLY A 258 -3.06 0.82 -18.24
CA GLY A 258 -1.96 -0.12 -18.52
C GLY A 258 -0.63 0.53 -18.91
N ARG A 259 -0.61 1.85 -19.15
CA ARG A 259 0.63 2.60 -19.37
C ARG A 259 1.27 2.99 -18.04
N ALA A 260 2.53 2.63 -17.84
CA ALA A 260 3.32 2.99 -16.67
C ALA A 260 4.81 3.10 -17.02
N ILE A 261 5.51 4.08 -16.43
CA ILE A 261 6.98 4.17 -16.45
C ILE A 261 7.49 3.79 -15.06
N LEU A 262 8.46 2.88 -15.01
CA LEU A 262 9.18 2.49 -13.80
C LEU A 262 10.62 3.00 -13.85
N THR A 263 11.15 3.43 -12.71
CA THR A 263 12.46 4.07 -12.60
C THR A 263 13.18 3.60 -11.33
N VAL A 264 14.51 3.50 -11.36
CA VAL A 264 15.30 3.00 -10.21
C VAL A 264 15.29 3.95 -9.00
N THR A 265 15.06 5.26 -9.21
CA THR A 265 15.04 6.27 -8.14
C THR A 265 13.77 7.13 -8.18
N ASN A 266 13.36 7.61 -6.99
CA ASN A 266 12.24 8.53 -6.84
C ASN A 266 12.48 9.87 -7.55
N ASP A 267 13.73 10.33 -7.59
CA ASP A 267 14.08 11.62 -8.22
C ASP A 267 13.90 11.57 -9.74
N LEU A 268 14.27 10.44 -10.38
CA LEU A 268 14.01 10.21 -11.80
C LEU A 268 12.50 10.02 -12.07
N SER A 269 11.77 9.33 -11.17
CA SER A 269 10.30 9.27 -11.24
C SER A 269 9.67 10.66 -11.22
N MET A 270 10.07 11.53 -10.29
CA MET A 270 9.58 12.91 -10.19
C MET A 270 9.92 13.74 -11.44
N GLN A 271 11.13 13.60 -11.99
CA GLN A 271 11.52 14.27 -13.24
C GLN A 271 10.65 13.82 -14.42
N ILE A 272 10.44 12.51 -14.59
CA ILE A 272 9.59 11.97 -15.67
C ILE A 272 8.12 12.37 -15.47
N ASN A 273 7.60 12.31 -14.25
CA ASN A 273 6.23 12.72 -13.95
C ASN A 273 5.99 14.21 -14.24
N ASN A 274 6.97 15.08 -13.95
CA ASN A 274 6.90 16.50 -14.32
C ASN A 274 6.92 16.71 -15.84
N ARG A 275 7.72 15.93 -16.59
CA ARG A 275 7.73 15.98 -18.06
C ARG A 275 6.40 15.53 -18.67
N VAL A 276 5.78 14.48 -18.13
CA VAL A 276 4.42 14.04 -18.54
C VAL A 276 3.39 15.11 -18.18
N LEU A 277 3.50 15.73 -17.00
CA LEU A 277 2.62 16.83 -16.59
C LEU A 277 2.78 18.06 -17.50
N GLU A 278 3.96 18.33 -18.05
CA GLU A 278 4.18 19.41 -19.02
C GLU A 278 3.46 19.15 -20.35
N CYS A 279 3.37 17.90 -20.80
CA CYS A 279 2.56 17.51 -21.97
C CYS A 279 1.04 17.60 -21.75
N ILE A 280 0.56 17.44 -20.51
CA ILE A 280 -0.86 17.54 -20.18
C ILE A 280 -1.36 19.00 -20.34
N PRO A 281 -2.47 19.26 -21.06
CA PRO A 281 -3.02 20.59 -21.24
C PRO A 281 -3.81 21.07 -20.01
N GLY A 282 -4.24 22.34 -20.05
CA GLY A 282 -4.95 22.97 -18.94
C GLY A 282 -4.02 23.67 -17.95
N ASN A 283 -4.63 24.42 -17.03
CA ASN A 283 -3.91 25.26 -16.08
C ASN A 283 -3.21 24.43 -15.00
N GLU A 284 -1.97 24.79 -14.69
CA GLU A 284 -1.22 24.19 -13.58
C GLU A 284 -1.58 24.85 -12.25
N VAL A 285 -1.81 24.03 -11.22
CA VAL A 285 -1.96 24.45 -9.83
C VAL A 285 -0.77 23.91 -9.05
N ILE A 286 -0.03 24.81 -8.41
CA ILE A 286 1.12 24.48 -7.56
C ILE A 286 0.68 24.51 -6.10
N TYR A 287 0.89 23.40 -5.39
CA TYR A 287 0.69 23.29 -3.95
C TYR A 287 2.07 23.29 -3.27
N GLU A 288 2.35 24.33 -2.50
CA GLU A 288 3.62 24.47 -1.77
C GLU A 288 3.46 23.97 -0.32
N SER A 289 4.48 23.25 0.18
CA SER A 289 4.49 22.77 1.56
C SER A 289 4.91 23.87 2.54
N ILE A 290 4.38 23.80 3.76
CA ILE A 290 4.82 24.63 4.88
C ILE A 290 5.61 23.70 5.81
N ASP A 291 6.93 23.89 5.86
CA ASP A 291 7.85 23.06 6.66
C ASP A 291 8.59 23.92 7.69
N ASN A 292 8.82 23.35 8.87
CA ASN A 292 9.28 24.07 10.05
C ASN A 292 10.22 23.18 10.87
N ILE A 293 11.27 23.77 11.43
CA ILE A 293 12.21 23.09 12.32
C ILE A 293 11.56 22.90 13.68
N VAL A 294 11.45 21.64 14.13
CA VAL A 294 10.95 21.31 15.47
C VAL A 294 12.14 20.91 16.36
N SER A 295 12.99 21.90 16.66
CA SER A 295 14.09 21.78 17.61
C SER A 295 13.96 22.80 18.74
N ASN A 296 14.58 22.49 19.88
CA ASN A 296 14.74 23.39 21.01
C ASN A 296 16.09 24.12 21.00
N ASP A 297 17.02 23.76 20.10
CA ASP A 297 18.31 24.42 19.96
C ASP A 297 18.19 25.64 19.02
N PRO A 298 18.56 26.87 19.46
CA PRO A 298 18.61 28.04 18.58
C PRO A 298 19.61 27.90 17.42
N GLN A 299 20.64 27.06 17.54
CA GLN A 299 21.63 26.85 16.47
C GLN A 299 21.05 26.08 15.28
N ASP A 300 20.11 25.15 15.49
CA ASP A 300 19.44 24.43 14.39
C ASP A 300 18.67 25.39 13.48
N GLN A 301 18.09 26.46 14.05
CA GLN A 301 17.36 27.50 13.29
C GLN A 301 18.29 28.39 12.45
N LEU A 302 19.59 28.37 12.72
CA LEU A 302 20.63 29.07 11.95
C LEU A 302 21.35 28.11 10.98
N ALA A 303 21.39 26.81 11.28
CA ALA A 303 22.06 25.78 10.49
C ALA A 303 21.22 25.28 9.29
N TYR A 304 19.89 25.35 9.37
CA TYR A 304 18.98 24.87 8.33
C TYR A 304 18.12 26.01 7.78
N THR A 305 18.45 26.51 6.58
CA THR A 305 17.68 27.58 5.94
C THR A 305 16.36 27.08 5.36
N GLU A 306 15.44 27.99 5.05
CA GLU A 306 14.16 27.65 4.42
C GLU A 306 14.34 27.03 3.03
N GLU A 307 15.32 27.48 2.23
CA GLU A 307 15.64 26.86 0.94
C GLU A 307 16.19 25.44 1.12
N PHE A 308 17.00 25.20 2.16
CA PHE A 308 17.48 23.86 2.48
C PHE A 308 16.30 22.93 2.82
N LEU A 309 15.39 23.35 3.69
CA LEU A 309 14.19 22.57 4.05
C LEU A 309 13.32 22.28 2.82
N ASN A 310 13.09 23.30 1.98
CA ASN A 310 12.30 23.20 0.76
C ASN A 310 12.96 22.35 -0.33
N SER A 311 14.26 22.07 -0.24
CA SER A 311 14.96 21.11 -1.10
C SER A 311 14.75 19.65 -0.70
N LEU A 312 14.32 19.39 0.55
CA LEU A 312 14.14 18.03 1.06
C LEU A 312 12.86 17.40 0.51
N THR A 313 12.97 16.20 -0.04
CA THR A 313 11.82 15.32 -0.30
C THR A 313 11.95 14.03 0.53
N PRO A 314 11.52 14.03 1.80
CA PRO A 314 11.63 12.85 2.66
C PRO A 314 10.83 11.66 2.12
N THR A 315 11.35 10.45 2.34
CA THR A 315 10.65 9.21 2.00
C THR A 315 9.24 9.17 2.60
N GLY A 316 8.21 9.00 1.75
CA GLY A 316 6.80 8.99 2.18
C GLY A 316 6.13 10.36 2.28
N MET A 317 6.79 11.42 1.80
CA MET A 317 6.21 12.75 1.62
C MET A 317 6.13 13.11 0.12
N PRO A 318 5.19 13.98 -0.30
CA PRO A 318 5.32 14.69 -1.57
C PRO A 318 6.51 15.68 -1.51
N PRO A 319 7.03 16.14 -2.67
CA PRO A 319 8.00 17.22 -2.71
C PRO A 319 7.41 18.54 -2.21
N HIS A 320 8.26 19.52 -1.88
CA HIS A 320 7.84 20.84 -1.40
C HIS A 320 6.89 21.55 -2.39
N LYS A 321 7.18 21.52 -3.71
CA LYS A 321 6.29 22.05 -4.75
C LYS A 321 5.62 20.90 -5.50
N LEU A 322 4.35 20.64 -5.18
CA LEU A 322 3.54 19.65 -5.87
C LEU A 322 2.74 20.33 -6.99
N ARG A 323 3.20 20.16 -8.23
CA ARG A 323 2.54 20.63 -9.46
C ARG A 323 1.42 19.65 -9.84
N LEU A 324 0.23 20.15 -10.19
CA LEU A 324 -0.92 19.35 -10.64
C LEU A 324 -1.68 20.05 -11.79
N LYS A 325 -2.34 19.26 -12.64
CA LYS A 325 -3.22 19.72 -13.73
C LYS A 325 -4.47 18.84 -13.82
N PRO A 326 -5.59 19.32 -14.41
CA PRO A 326 -6.70 18.47 -14.85
C PRO A 326 -6.19 17.25 -15.64
N GLY A 327 -6.78 16.07 -15.43
CA GLY A 327 -6.37 14.83 -16.09
C GLY A 327 -5.09 14.17 -15.54
N ALA A 328 -4.34 14.80 -14.64
CA ALA A 328 -3.13 14.21 -14.06
C ALA A 328 -3.43 12.94 -13.24
N ILE A 329 -2.65 11.89 -13.50
CA ILE A 329 -2.65 10.63 -12.74
C ILE A 329 -1.94 10.88 -11.40
N ILE A 330 -2.60 10.54 -10.28
CA ILE A 330 -2.05 10.75 -8.94
C ILE A 330 -2.16 9.51 -8.06
N MET A 331 -1.16 9.32 -7.20
CA MET A 331 -1.17 8.30 -6.14
C MET A 331 -1.27 9.01 -4.78
N LEU A 332 -2.23 8.60 -3.95
CA LEU A 332 -2.26 9.01 -2.54
C LEU A 332 -1.06 8.39 -1.80
N LEU A 333 -0.44 9.15 -0.91
CA LEU A 333 0.70 8.69 -0.09
C LEU A 333 0.36 8.47 1.39
N ARG A 334 -0.91 8.65 1.77
CA ARG A 334 -1.37 8.63 3.18
C ARG A 334 -2.79 8.13 3.35
N ASN A 335 -3.04 7.66 4.56
CA ASN A 335 -4.29 7.06 5.02
C ASN A 335 -5.29 8.18 5.35
N LEU A 336 -6.46 8.18 4.69
CA LEU A 336 -7.57 9.09 5.01
C LEU A 336 -8.69 8.25 5.65
N ALA A 337 -8.94 8.46 6.94
CA ALA A 337 -9.81 7.58 7.73
C ALA A 337 -11.30 7.97 7.68
N PRO A 338 -12.24 7.02 7.47
CA PRO A 338 -13.68 7.26 7.62
C PRO A 338 -14.13 7.25 9.10
N SER A 339 -15.39 7.63 9.37
CA SER A 339 -15.93 7.74 10.74
C SER A 339 -16.35 6.39 11.36
N LYS A 340 -16.82 6.47 12.61
CA LYS A 340 -17.03 5.32 13.50
C LYS A 340 -18.22 4.43 13.13
N ASP A 341 -19.11 4.90 12.26
CA ASP A 341 -20.51 4.47 12.16
C ASP A 341 -20.74 3.21 11.28
N GLN A 342 -19.69 2.42 11.07
CA GLN A 342 -19.74 1.06 10.51
C GLN A 342 -19.11 0.05 11.49
N PRO A 343 -19.50 -1.25 11.44
CA PRO A 343 -18.81 -2.31 12.15
C PRO A 343 -17.31 -2.33 11.84
N GLU A 344 -16.51 -2.60 12.87
CA GLU A 344 -15.03 -2.52 12.81
C GLU A 344 -14.44 -3.43 11.72
N ASP A 345 -15.04 -4.60 11.55
CA ASP A 345 -14.58 -5.69 10.67
C ASP A 345 -14.72 -5.38 9.17
N ILE A 346 -15.45 -4.32 8.80
CA ILE A 346 -15.80 -3.99 7.40
C ILE A 346 -15.22 -2.61 6.99
N ARG A 347 -14.35 -1.99 7.79
CA ARG A 347 -13.71 -0.70 7.46
C ARG A 347 -12.53 -0.88 6.46
N PRO A 348 -12.62 -0.46 5.19
CA PRO A 348 -11.45 -0.39 4.32
C PRO A 348 -10.59 0.83 4.71
N SER A 349 -9.54 0.61 5.49
CA SER A 349 -8.49 1.62 5.69
C SER A 349 -7.40 1.45 4.63
N LEU A 350 -7.34 2.37 3.67
CA LEU A 350 -6.17 2.49 2.79
C LEU A 350 -4.96 2.78 3.68
N ASP A 351 -3.96 1.89 3.69
CA ASP A 351 -2.81 2.02 4.58
C ASP A 351 -1.49 2.03 3.80
N LEU A 352 -0.87 3.21 3.75
CA LEU A 352 0.33 3.51 2.98
C LEU A 352 1.51 3.88 3.89
N THR A 353 1.62 3.22 5.05
CA THR A 353 2.83 3.24 5.87
C THR A 353 3.89 2.31 5.27
N CYS A 354 4.57 2.76 4.22
CA CYS A 354 5.68 2.02 3.62
C CYS A 354 6.84 2.96 3.24
N ALA A 355 8.07 2.58 3.56
CA ALA A 355 9.25 3.33 3.18
C ALA A 355 9.57 3.10 1.69
N ARG A 356 9.36 4.14 0.87
CA ARG A 356 9.64 4.21 -0.58
C ARG A 356 8.70 3.37 -1.47
N PRO A 357 7.57 3.94 -1.93
CA PRO A 357 7.00 3.47 -3.19
C PRO A 357 7.97 3.82 -4.34
N VAL A 358 8.36 2.81 -5.12
CA VAL A 358 9.14 2.95 -6.37
C VAL A 358 8.27 2.46 -7.54
N TYR A 359 7.00 2.88 -7.56
CA TYR A 359 5.99 2.42 -8.52
C TYR A 359 5.04 3.55 -8.90
N THR A 360 5.08 3.96 -10.16
CA THR A 360 4.06 4.79 -10.80
C THR A 360 2.97 3.86 -11.33
N VAL A 361 1.87 3.68 -10.59
CA VAL A 361 0.76 2.77 -10.97
C VAL A 361 -0.44 3.58 -11.43
N THR A 362 -0.79 3.44 -12.71
CA THR A 362 -1.94 4.10 -13.34
C THR A 362 -3.22 3.29 -13.14
N LEU A 363 -4.25 3.89 -12.53
CA LEU A 363 -5.62 3.33 -12.45
C LEU A 363 -6.66 4.44 -12.68
N PRO A 364 -7.65 4.26 -13.59
CA PRO A 364 -8.69 5.25 -13.86
C PRO A 364 -9.92 5.12 -12.96
N CYS A 365 -10.44 6.22 -12.38
CA CYS A 365 -11.84 6.41 -11.92
C CYS A 365 -12.09 7.85 -11.41
N ASN A 366 -13.34 8.32 -11.34
CA ASN A 366 -13.69 9.77 -11.37
C ASN A 366 -13.50 10.64 -10.08
N ARG A 367 -13.28 11.94 -10.32
CA ARG A 367 -13.51 13.17 -9.48
C ARG A 367 -13.37 13.08 -7.95
N ILE A 368 -12.31 13.70 -7.38
CA ILE A 368 -12.16 13.98 -5.92
C ILE A 368 -12.59 15.40 -5.53
N LEU A 369 -13.07 15.57 -4.29
CA LEU A 369 -12.95 16.79 -3.50
C LEU A 369 -11.93 16.58 -2.37
N LEU A 370 -10.92 17.46 -2.24
CA LEU A 370 -9.91 17.40 -1.18
C LEU A 370 -10.34 18.25 0.04
N PRO A 371 -10.68 17.65 1.20
CA PRO A 371 -11.05 18.42 2.39
C PRO A 371 -9.83 19.02 3.10
N ARG A 372 -9.78 20.36 3.27
CA ARG A 372 -8.89 20.99 4.27
C ARG A 372 -9.30 20.47 5.67
N GLY A 373 -8.38 19.79 6.35
CA GLY A 373 -8.74 18.88 7.45
C GLY A 373 -9.18 19.53 8.75
N ARG A 374 -10.46 19.34 9.12
CA ARG A 374 -10.94 19.15 10.52
C ARG A 374 -12.14 18.20 10.50
N GLY A 375 -12.35 17.47 11.61
CA GLY A 375 -13.12 16.22 11.66
C GLY A 375 -14.50 16.24 10.98
N GLY A 376 -14.67 15.33 10.02
CA GLY A 376 -15.91 15.02 9.31
C GLY A 376 -15.73 13.79 8.39
N THR A 377 -16.79 13.01 8.19
CA THR A 377 -16.78 11.75 7.44
C THR A 377 -16.72 11.94 5.92
N PRO A 378 -15.92 11.11 5.21
CA PRO A 378 -16.19 10.79 3.80
C PRO A 378 -16.40 9.28 3.56
N THR A 379 -17.08 8.96 2.45
CA THR A 379 -17.38 7.61 1.96
C THR A 379 -16.36 7.09 0.93
N ARG A 380 -16.47 5.81 0.56
CA ARG A 380 -15.62 5.11 -0.44
C ARG A 380 -15.64 5.80 -1.82
N THR A 381 -14.48 6.03 -2.44
CA THR A 381 -14.34 6.13 -3.92
C THR A 381 -12.89 5.87 -4.39
N TRP A 382 -12.74 5.62 -5.70
CA TRP A 382 -11.51 5.68 -6.48
C TRP A 382 -11.47 7.01 -7.28
N TRP A 383 -10.31 7.46 -7.76
CA TRP A 383 -10.07 8.90 -7.90
C TRP A 383 -9.20 9.36 -9.10
N LEU A 384 -9.60 10.50 -9.72
CA LEU A 384 -8.96 11.23 -10.83
C LEU A 384 -9.35 12.72 -10.69
N TYR A 385 -8.53 13.65 -11.16
CA TYR A 385 -8.76 15.10 -11.00
C TYR A 385 -9.35 15.76 -12.25
N HIS A 386 -10.47 16.50 -12.10
CA HIS A 386 -11.24 17.08 -13.22
C HIS A 386 -12.08 18.31 -12.76
N GLU A 387 -11.70 19.50 -13.26
CA GLU A 387 -12.43 20.80 -13.28
C GLU A 387 -12.64 21.63 -11.99
N ASP A 388 -13.01 22.90 -12.21
CA ASP A 388 -12.69 24.07 -11.40
C ASP A 388 -13.77 24.53 -10.42
N VAL A 389 -14.35 23.63 -9.60
CA VAL A 389 -15.37 24.01 -8.59
C VAL A 389 -14.95 23.65 -7.16
N VAL A 390 -14.50 24.66 -6.40
CA VAL A 390 -14.20 24.55 -4.97
C VAL A 390 -15.39 25.01 -4.13
N ALA A 391 -16.23 24.08 -3.68
CA ALA A 391 -17.32 24.35 -2.74
C ALA A 391 -16.89 24.06 -1.28
N LEU A 392 -17.01 25.06 -0.39
CA LEU A 392 -16.63 24.95 1.02
C LEU A 392 -17.86 24.81 1.95
N PRO A 393 -18.17 23.60 2.49
CA PRO A 393 -19.21 23.44 3.50
C PRO A 393 -18.74 24.00 4.86
N ARG A 394 -19.32 25.12 5.31
CA ARG A 394 -19.09 25.67 6.66
C ARG A 394 -19.87 24.87 7.71
N GLY A 395 -19.21 23.93 8.37
CA GLY A 395 -19.77 23.19 9.50
C GLY A 395 -19.70 23.95 10.84
N ARG A 396 -20.84 24.47 11.33
CA ARG A 396 -21.10 24.70 12.77
C ARG A 396 -22.58 24.54 13.10
N GLY A 397 -22.91 23.50 13.86
CA GLY A 397 -24.06 23.39 14.77
C GLY A 397 -25.47 23.61 14.20
N GLY A 398 -26.19 22.51 13.94
CA GLY A 398 -27.66 22.51 13.84
C GLY A 398 -28.22 22.03 12.50
N SER A 399 -29.31 21.25 12.59
CA SER A 399 -30.33 20.93 11.56
C SER A 399 -29.95 21.04 10.08
N THR A 400 -30.00 19.90 9.37
CA THR A 400 -29.93 19.83 7.91
C THR A 400 -31.06 20.61 7.22
N THR A 401 -30.69 21.54 6.33
CA THR A 401 -31.49 21.90 5.16
C THR A 401 -30.65 21.69 3.90
N ARG A 402 -31.27 21.23 2.81
CA ARG A 402 -30.59 21.02 1.53
C ARG A 402 -30.50 22.35 0.79
N THR A 403 -29.30 22.73 0.36
CA THR A 403 -29.11 23.85 -0.57
C THR A 403 -28.20 23.39 -1.70
N TRP A 404 -28.77 23.23 -2.90
CA TRP A 404 -27.99 22.97 -4.11
C TRP A 404 -27.42 24.30 -4.61
N TRP A 405 -26.13 24.31 -4.94
CA TRP A 405 -25.52 25.44 -5.65
C TRP A 405 -25.53 25.11 -7.14
N HIS A 406 -26.26 25.91 -7.92
CA HIS A 406 -26.24 25.88 -9.37
C HIS A 406 -25.66 27.20 -9.87
N SER A 407 -24.80 27.15 -10.87
CA SER A 407 -24.14 28.31 -11.46
C SER A 407 -24.52 28.40 -12.93
N HIS A 408 -25.06 29.55 -13.32
CA HIS A 408 -25.14 30.00 -14.71
C HIS A 408 -24.48 31.39 -14.73
N ASP A 409 -23.65 31.65 -15.73
CA ASP A 409 -23.09 32.96 -16.06
C ASP A 409 -22.36 33.74 -14.94
N GLY A 410 -21.68 33.02 -14.04
CA GLY A 410 -20.37 33.44 -13.52
C GLY A 410 -20.30 34.58 -12.48
N VAL A 411 -21.40 34.96 -11.83
CA VAL A 411 -21.39 36.01 -10.79
C VAL A 411 -21.94 35.50 -9.44
N MET A 412 -21.24 35.77 -8.34
CA MET A 412 -21.72 35.56 -6.96
C MET A 412 -21.50 36.78 -6.06
N ALA A 413 -22.40 36.98 -5.10
CA ALA A 413 -22.38 38.06 -4.12
C ALA A 413 -22.55 37.54 -2.67
N LEU A 414 -22.15 38.34 -1.67
CA LEU A 414 -21.99 37.92 -0.27
C LEU A 414 -22.86 38.72 0.73
N PRO A 415 -23.55 38.04 1.66
CA PRO A 415 -23.98 38.63 2.94
C PRO A 415 -22.89 38.53 4.03
N ARG A 416 -22.88 39.46 4.99
CA ARG A 416 -21.95 39.49 6.15
C ARG A 416 -22.46 38.66 7.35
N GLY A 417 -21.55 38.25 8.23
CA GLY A 417 -21.86 37.52 9.49
C GLY A 417 -21.47 38.30 10.76
N ARG A 418 -21.53 37.68 11.95
CA ARG A 418 -21.24 38.32 13.25
C ARG A 418 -20.65 37.39 14.34
N ASP A 419 -19.35 37.57 14.59
CA ASP A 419 -18.61 37.73 15.87
C ASP A 419 -18.69 36.72 17.06
N GLY A 420 -17.55 36.46 17.73
CA GLY A 420 -17.42 35.77 19.04
C GLY A 420 -16.07 35.05 19.28
N THR A 421 -15.40 35.21 20.45
CA THR A 421 -13.95 34.89 20.67
C THR A 421 -13.63 33.94 21.89
N PRO A 422 -12.47 33.90 22.62
CA PRO A 422 -11.60 32.69 22.65
C PRO A 422 -11.01 32.21 24.02
N THR A 423 -10.30 31.05 24.07
CA THR A 423 -9.38 30.62 25.17
C THR A 423 -8.24 29.65 24.71
N ARG A 424 -7.23 29.42 25.57
CA ARG A 424 -5.94 28.65 25.42
C ARG A 424 -5.48 28.18 26.84
N PRO A 425 -4.38 27.40 27.08
CA PRO A 425 -3.47 26.56 26.25
C PRO A 425 -3.58 25.05 26.75
N PRO A 426 -2.57 24.16 27.01
CA PRO A 426 -1.13 24.04 26.70
C PRO A 426 -0.69 22.71 26.00
N ARG A 427 0.01 21.77 26.67
CA ARG A 427 0.73 20.59 26.09
C ARG A 427 0.83 19.38 27.08
N PRO A 428 1.20 18.15 26.64
CA PRO A 428 2.62 17.78 26.45
C PRO A 428 3.00 17.39 24.99
N ILE A 429 4.20 16.86 24.78
CA ILE A 429 4.96 16.94 23.51
C ILE A 429 5.01 15.61 22.73
N SER A 430 4.88 15.69 21.40
CA SER A 430 5.44 14.74 20.42
C SER A 430 5.68 15.43 19.07
N TYR A 431 6.59 14.90 18.23
CA TYR A 431 6.91 15.46 16.92
C TYR A 431 5.70 15.39 15.98
N ASN A 432 5.16 16.55 15.59
CA ASN A 432 3.97 16.67 14.74
C ASN A 432 4.18 17.76 13.68
N ARG A 433 3.87 17.46 12.42
CA ARG A 433 3.62 18.49 11.40
C ARG A 433 2.27 19.14 11.73
N ALA A 434 2.29 20.38 12.23
CA ALA A 434 1.10 21.01 12.80
C ALA A 434 0.09 21.42 11.70
N ASN A 435 -1.08 20.77 11.69
CA ASN A 435 -2.18 21.09 10.78
C ASN A 435 -2.95 22.36 11.21
N GLU A 436 -2.33 23.54 11.14
CA GLU A 436 -3.03 24.82 11.30
C GLU A 436 -2.63 25.86 10.23
N ASN A 437 -3.65 26.42 9.57
CA ASN A 437 -3.64 27.70 8.85
C ASN A 437 -2.74 27.84 7.61
N PHE A 438 -3.09 27.15 6.53
CA PHE A 438 -2.83 27.64 5.17
C PHE A 438 -3.48 29.02 4.97
N LYS A 439 -2.82 29.91 4.21
CA LYS A 439 -3.55 30.86 3.37
C LYS A 439 -3.99 30.08 2.12
#